data_AF-A0A967BJ91-F1
#
_entry.id   AF-A0A967BJ91-F1
#
_cell.length_a   1.000
_cell.length_b   1.000
_cell.length_c   1.000
_cell.angle_alpha   90.00
_cell.angle_beta   90.00
_cell.angle_gamma   90.00
#
_symmetry.space_group_name_H-M   'P 1'
#
loop_
_entity.id
_entity.type
_entity.pdbx_description
1 polymer ?
#
loop_
_entity_poly.entity_id
_entity_poly.type
_entity_poly.pdbx_seq_one_letter_code
_entity_poly.pdbx_strand_id
1 'polypeptide(L)'
;MKTTFQEILNKNPCGIAIEFGEEINGWQKLIEFYKPKKLDGSVTIKEIIKSNGIKDAVWALRCIENEESLKSVYMFCADVAASVLSTFENKYTKDFRPRNAIELIKKYVRGEITLENLKTAADSAYSAASTANSAYYAADAAYYAADFVVYSAAHSAVNSVYSAAYSAYSAADFVVYSAANSAVNSVYSAYYSAAHSAYLAASFAANSAAHSAYLAANSAAHSAYYSAKKDKWDEIEGILMKYLTC
;
A
#
# COMPACT_ATOMS: atom_id res chain seq x y z
N MET A 1 17.03 7.68 11.81
CA MET A 1 16.94 8.91 10.98
C MET A 1 16.63 10.13 11.84
N LYS A 2 17.36 11.22 11.59
CA LYS A 2 17.12 12.58 12.12
C LYS A 2 17.21 13.55 10.93
N THR A 3 16.23 14.43 10.76
CA THR A 3 16.13 15.44 9.68
C THR A 3 15.69 16.78 10.26
N THR A 4 15.64 17.83 9.47
CA THR A 4 15.13 19.16 9.84
C THR A 4 13.80 19.46 9.18
N PHE A 5 13.05 20.41 9.75
CA PHE A 5 11.83 20.93 9.14
C PHE A 5 12.08 21.52 7.75
N GLN A 6 13.24 22.17 7.54
CA GLN A 6 13.62 22.73 6.25
C GLN A 6 13.93 21.65 5.22
N GLU A 7 14.63 20.58 5.60
CA GLU A 7 14.87 19.44 4.71
C GLU A 7 13.57 18.76 4.29
N ILE A 8 12.63 18.60 5.22
CA ILE A 8 11.28 18.08 4.90
C ILE A 8 10.60 19.01 3.89
N LEU A 9 10.54 20.32 4.14
CA LEU A 9 9.98 21.31 3.20
C LEU A 9 10.59 21.22 1.81
N ASN A 10 11.92 21.07 1.72
CA ASN A 10 12.64 20.97 0.45
C ASN A 10 12.24 19.72 -0.36
N LYS A 11 11.68 18.68 0.27
CA LYS A 11 11.16 17.50 -0.41
C LYS A 11 9.70 17.65 -0.86
N ASN A 12 9.10 18.83 -0.72
CA ASN A 12 7.71 19.15 -1.11
C ASN A 12 6.70 18.22 -0.43
N PRO A 13 6.54 18.30 0.92
CA PRO A 13 5.59 17.47 1.66
C PRO A 13 4.16 17.81 1.25
N CYS A 14 3.25 16.85 1.41
CA CYS A 14 1.84 17.13 1.26
C CYS A 14 1.42 18.23 2.25
N GLY A 15 0.59 19.16 1.79
CA GLY A 15 -0.06 20.10 2.69
C GLY A 15 0.61 21.45 2.94
N ILE A 16 1.48 21.86 2.03
CA ILE A 16 2.10 23.20 2.07
C ILE A 16 1.07 24.31 1.76
N ALA A 17 0.06 24.03 0.93
CA ALA A 17 -1.03 24.95 0.63
C ALA A 17 -2.29 24.61 1.45
N ILE A 18 -3.04 25.64 1.85
CA ILE A 18 -4.39 25.47 2.39
C ILE A 18 -5.30 25.17 1.19
N GLU A 19 -5.58 23.90 0.95
CA GLU A 19 -6.66 23.52 0.03
C GLU A 19 -7.99 23.71 0.76
N PHE A 20 -8.87 24.54 0.18
CA PHE A 20 -10.13 24.93 0.81
C PHE A 20 -11.01 23.69 1.07
N GLY A 21 -11.19 23.33 2.34
CA GLY A 21 -12.25 22.43 2.80
C GLY A 21 -11.86 20.99 3.15
N GLU A 22 -10.58 20.62 3.12
CA GLU A 22 -10.14 19.27 3.53
C GLU A 22 -9.34 19.28 4.85
N GLU A 23 -9.37 18.14 5.55
CA GLU A 23 -8.68 17.89 6.84
C GLU A 23 -7.22 18.36 6.83
N ILE A 24 -6.72 18.73 8.01
CA ILE A 24 -5.32 19.09 8.25
C ILE A 24 -4.41 18.05 7.58
N ASN A 25 -3.61 18.53 6.64
CA ASN A 25 -2.71 17.73 5.82
C ASN A 25 -1.37 17.49 6.53
N GLY A 26 -0.48 16.68 5.94
CA GLY A 26 0.72 16.17 6.62
C GLY A 26 1.64 17.26 7.17
N TRP A 27 2.00 18.27 6.37
CA TRP A 27 2.85 19.36 6.86
C TRP A 27 2.22 20.15 8.01
N GLN A 28 0.93 20.50 7.90
CA GLN A 28 0.24 21.27 8.94
C GLN A 28 0.14 20.50 10.27
N LYS A 29 -0.22 19.20 10.22
CA LYS A 29 -0.26 18.32 11.39
C LYS A 29 1.07 18.30 12.15
N LEU A 30 2.17 18.19 11.39
CA LEU A 30 3.51 18.16 11.96
C LEU A 30 3.85 19.49 12.67
N ILE A 31 3.51 20.62 12.06
CA ILE A 31 3.79 21.96 12.62
C ILE A 31 2.95 22.23 13.87
N GLU A 32 1.68 21.82 13.88
CA GLU A 32 0.80 21.95 15.04
C GLU A 32 1.28 21.11 16.22
N PHE A 33 1.68 19.86 15.99
CA PHE A 33 2.20 18.98 17.04
C PHE A 33 3.45 19.54 17.72
N TYR A 34 4.30 20.25 16.97
CA TYR A 34 5.56 20.79 17.49
C TYR A 34 5.45 22.15 18.17
N LYS A 35 4.40 22.94 17.95
CA LYS A 35 4.27 24.23 18.66
C LYS A 35 3.98 23.98 20.15
N PRO A 36 4.74 24.57 21.10
CA PRO A 36 5.68 25.70 20.96
C PRO A 36 7.19 25.35 20.93
N LYS A 37 7.61 24.10 20.71
CA LYS A 37 9.01 23.60 20.84
C LYS A 37 10.08 24.20 19.88
N LYS A 38 9.75 25.27 19.14
CA LYS A 38 10.52 25.86 18.03
C LYS A 38 10.80 24.88 16.87
N LEU A 39 10.72 25.41 15.65
CA LEU A 39 10.89 24.66 14.39
C LEU A 39 12.31 24.82 13.81
N ASP A 40 13.24 25.35 14.60
CA ASP A 40 14.66 25.50 14.25
C ASP A 40 15.49 24.25 14.55
N GLY A 41 14.86 23.24 15.18
CA GLY A 41 15.49 21.98 15.55
C GLY A 41 15.33 20.87 14.52
N SER A 42 15.91 19.72 14.86
CA SER A 42 15.74 18.46 14.17
C SER A 42 14.49 17.70 14.64
N VAL A 43 13.90 16.91 13.75
CA VAL A 43 12.83 15.95 14.02
C VAL A 43 13.29 14.54 13.67
N THR A 44 12.90 13.58 14.49
CA THR A 44 13.12 12.14 14.24
C THR A 44 11.90 11.53 13.57
N ILE A 45 12.13 10.48 12.77
CA ILE A 45 11.04 9.72 12.13
C ILE A 45 10.03 9.15 13.15
N LYS A 46 10.47 8.78 14.37
CA LYS A 46 9.56 8.33 15.45
C LYS A 46 8.60 9.42 15.90
N GLU A 47 9.06 10.67 15.93
CA GLU A 47 8.20 11.80 16.27
C GLU A 47 7.22 12.12 15.13
N ILE A 48 7.63 11.97 13.86
CA ILE A 48 6.73 12.13 12.70
C ILE A 48 5.64 11.04 12.70
N ILE A 49 5.99 9.79 13.01
CA ILE A 49 4.99 8.72 13.19
C ILE A 49 3.99 9.12 14.29
N LYS A 50 4.48 9.65 15.41
CA LYS A 50 3.60 10.06 16.52
C LYS A 50 2.67 11.23 16.17
N SER A 51 3.12 12.20 15.37
CA SER A 51 2.33 13.39 15.02
C SER A 51 1.39 13.17 13.85
N ASN A 52 1.81 12.37 12.86
CA ASN A 52 1.14 12.28 11.57
C ASN A 52 0.65 10.86 11.21
N GLY A 53 1.20 9.84 11.87
CA GLY A 53 1.04 8.45 11.47
C GLY A 53 1.99 8.02 10.36
N ILE A 54 1.98 6.73 10.08
CA ILE A 54 2.93 6.06 9.19
C ILE A 54 2.94 6.60 7.75
N LYS A 55 1.79 7.03 7.22
CA LYS A 55 1.68 7.49 5.81
C LYS A 55 2.60 8.67 5.52
N ASP A 56 2.51 9.70 6.34
CA ASP A 56 3.34 10.90 6.20
C ASP A 56 4.77 10.64 6.68
N ALA A 57 4.96 9.74 7.66
CA ALA A 57 6.29 9.37 8.12
C ALA A 57 7.12 8.69 7.02
N VAL A 58 6.53 7.77 6.25
CA VAL A 58 7.20 7.13 5.10
C VAL A 58 7.62 8.18 4.06
N TRP A 59 6.83 9.24 3.86
CA TRP A 59 7.22 10.36 2.99
C TRP A 59 8.49 11.07 3.48
N ALA A 60 8.66 11.20 4.79
CA ALA A 60 9.83 11.86 5.37
C ALA A 60 11.14 11.08 5.16
N LEU A 61 11.10 9.77 4.87
CA LEU A 61 12.29 8.95 4.54
C LEU A 61 13.08 9.51 3.35
N ARG A 62 12.45 10.34 2.51
CA ARG A 62 13.06 11.10 1.42
C ARG A 62 14.17 12.05 1.83
N CYS A 63 14.27 12.37 3.13
CA CYS A 63 15.34 13.20 3.67
C CYS A 63 16.54 12.37 4.15
N ILE A 64 16.52 11.03 3.98
CA ILE A 64 17.69 10.19 4.27
C ILE A 64 18.62 10.22 3.06
N GLU A 65 19.82 10.77 3.26
CA GLU A 65 20.84 10.87 2.20
C GLU A 65 22.13 10.10 2.53
N ASN A 66 22.34 9.74 3.80
CA ASN A 66 23.52 8.95 4.19
C ASN A 66 23.35 7.47 3.82
N GLU A 67 24.40 6.88 3.28
CA GLU A 67 24.39 5.53 2.72
C GLU A 67 23.99 4.46 3.74
N GLU A 68 24.47 4.57 4.98
CA GLU A 68 24.18 3.60 6.04
C GLU A 68 22.68 3.56 6.38
N SER A 69 22.06 4.72 6.54
CA SER A 69 20.62 4.81 6.79
C SER A 69 19.80 4.40 5.55
N LEU A 70 20.29 4.67 4.34
CA LEU A 70 19.63 4.24 3.10
C LEU A 70 19.53 2.71 3.02
N LYS A 71 20.55 1.97 3.47
CA LYS A 71 20.51 0.49 3.54
C LYS A 71 19.33 0.00 4.39
N SER A 72 19.06 0.64 5.52
CA SER A 72 17.88 0.33 6.35
C SER A 72 16.57 0.65 5.64
N VAL A 73 16.51 1.72 4.84
CA VAL A 73 15.32 2.03 4.02
C VAL A 73 15.14 1.00 2.91
N TYR A 74 16.22 0.55 2.27
CA TYR A 74 16.16 -0.51 1.25
C TYR A 74 15.60 -1.81 1.82
N MET A 75 16.08 -2.21 2.99
CA MET A 75 15.58 -3.39 3.70
C MET A 75 14.13 -3.23 4.14
N PHE A 76 13.74 -2.05 4.63
CA PHE A 76 12.35 -1.71 4.92
C PHE A 76 11.45 -1.87 3.68
N CYS A 77 11.82 -1.29 2.54
CA CYS A 77 11.05 -1.41 1.29
C CYS A 77 10.98 -2.88 0.81
N ALA A 78 12.08 -3.64 0.94
CA ALA A 78 12.10 -5.05 0.58
C ALA A 78 11.14 -5.89 1.45
N ASP A 79 11.09 -5.64 2.76
CA ASP A 79 10.16 -6.32 3.67
C ASP A 79 8.71 -5.91 3.44
N VAL A 80 8.46 -4.63 3.13
CA VAL A 80 7.13 -4.16 2.75
C VAL A 80 6.66 -4.83 1.45
N ALA A 81 7.52 -4.93 0.44
CA ALA A 81 7.19 -5.67 -0.78
C ALA A 81 6.99 -7.18 -0.50
N ALA A 82 7.81 -7.78 0.36
CA ALA A 82 7.69 -9.19 0.74
C ALA A 82 6.36 -9.50 1.43
N SER A 83 5.83 -8.56 2.24
CA SER A 83 4.57 -8.73 2.97
C SER A 83 3.32 -8.90 2.08
N VAL A 84 3.42 -8.55 0.79
CA VAL A 84 2.34 -8.71 -0.20
C VAL A 84 2.71 -9.66 -1.34
N LEU A 85 3.89 -10.25 -1.30
CA LEU A 85 4.41 -11.10 -2.37
C LEU A 85 3.49 -12.30 -2.65
N SER A 86 2.87 -12.86 -1.61
CA SER A 86 1.93 -13.97 -1.76
C SER A 86 0.73 -13.63 -2.64
N THR A 87 0.27 -12.37 -2.69
CA THR A 87 -0.82 -11.93 -3.58
C THR A 87 -0.46 -12.13 -5.05
N PHE A 88 0.81 -11.91 -5.39
CA PHE A 88 1.31 -12.16 -6.73
C PHE A 88 1.51 -13.65 -7.01
N GLU A 89 2.21 -14.35 -6.13
CA GLU A 89 2.63 -15.73 -6.37
C GLU A 89 1.48 -16.74 -6.32
N ASN A 90 0.43 -16.46 -5.54
CA ASN A 90 -0.78 -17.30 -5.55
C ASN A 90 -1.45 -17.31 -6.92
N LYS A 91 -1.33 -16.21 -7.69
CA LYS A 91 -1.92 -16.08 -9.03
C LYS A 91 -0.96 -16.45 -10.14
N TYR A 92 0.32 -16.11 -9.97
CA TYR A 92 1.39 -16.32 -10.95
C TYR A 92 2.44 -17.27 -10.37
N THR A 93 2.05 -18.52 -10.15
CA THR A 93 2.83 -19.54 -9.40
C THR A 93 4.18 -19.91 -9.98
N LYS A 94 4.45 -19.54 -11.24
CA LYS A 94 5.71 -19.81 -11.95
C LYS A 94 6.52 -18.54 -12.23
N ASP A 95 6.03 -17.38 -11.83
CA ASP A 95 6.69 -16.11 -12.05
C ASP A 95 7.37 -15.63 -10.76
N PHE A 96 8.69 -15.72 -10.75
CA PHE A 96 9.51 -15.38 -9.59
C PHE A 96 10.18 -14.02 -9.71
N ARG A 97 9.83 -13.21 -10.72
CA ARG A 97 10.49 -11.91 -10.97
C ARG A 97 10.36 -10.95 -9.77
N PRO A 98 9.18 -10.77 -9.12
CA PRO A 98 9.08 -9.93 -7.92
C PRO A 98 9.89 -10.45 -6.74
N ARG A 99 9.85 -11.78 -6.48
CA ARG A 99 10.65 -12.42 -5.44
C ARG A 99 12.14 -12.19 -5.65
N ASN A 100 12.60 -12.38 -6.89
CA ASN A 100 14.00 -12.20 -7.25
C ASN A 100 14.47 -10.76 -7.02
N ALA A 101 13.65 -9.76 -7.37
CA ALA A 101 13.96 -8.36 -7.09
C ALA A 101 14.14 -8.10 -5.58
N ILE A 102 13.21 -8.59 -4.74
CA ILE A 102 13.28 -8.47 -3.28
C ILE A 102 14.56 -9.11 -2.72
N GLU A 103 14.88 -10.33 -3.13
CA GLU A 103 16.07 -11.02 -2.64
C GLU A 103 17.37 -10.34 -3.10
N LEU A 104 17.40 -9.76 -4.29
CA LEU A 104 18.55 -9.01 -4.79
C LEU A 104 18.77 -7.69 -4.05
N ILE A 105 17.73 -7.02 -3.55
CA ILE A 105 17.90 -5.87 -2.63
C ILE A 105 18.69 -6.30 -1.40
N LYS A 106 18.32 -7.43 -0.78
CA LYS A 106 19.00 -7.95 0.41
C LYS A 106 20.46 -8.30 0.13
N LYS A 107 20.74 -8.91 -1.04
CA LYS A 107 22.12 -9.21 -1.49
C LYS A 107 22.93 -7.93 -1.74
N TYR A 108 22.31 -6.92 -2.35
CA TYR A 108 22.96 -5.63 -2.61
C TYR A 108 23.34 -4.93 -1.32
N VAL A 109 22.44 -4.89 -0.32
CA VAL A 109 22.72 -4.30 1.00
C VAL A 109 23.91 -4.97 1.70
N ARG A 110 24.12 -6.28 1.46
CA ARG A 110 25.29 -7.05 1.96
C ARG A 110 26.55 -6.92 1.09
N GLY A 111 26.49 -6.19 -0.03
CA GLY A 111 27.61 -6.03 -0.96
C GLY A 111 27.91 -7.26 -1.82
N GLU A 112 26.97 -8.20 -1.96
CA GLU A 112 27.16 -9.47 -2.67
C GLU A 112 26.95 -9.37 -4.19
N ILE A 113 26.27 -8.32 -4.66
CA ILE A 113 25.95 -8.10 -6.07
C ILE A 113 26.19 -6.65 -6.46
N THR A 114 26.27 -6.41 -7.77
CA THR A 114 26.37 -5.05 -8.32
C THR A 114 25.01 -4.37 -8.41
N LEU A 115 25.03 -3.03 -8.50
CA LEU A 115 23.82 -2.24 -8.76
C LEU A 115 23.16 -2.63 -10.10
N GLU A 116 23.94 -3.01 -11.11
CA GLU A 116 23.44 -3.43 -12.42
C GLU A 116 22.64 -4.74 -12.35
N ASN A 117 23.05 -5.68 -11.49
CA ASN A 117 22.27 -6.90 -11.25
C ASN A 117 20.90 -6.57 -10.66
N LEU A 118 20.85 -5.60 -9.74
CA LEU A 118 19.61 -5.16 -9.12
C LEU A 118 18.72 -4.40 -10.10
N LYS A 119 19.30 -3.55 -10.96
CA LYS A 119 18.58 -2.86 -12.03
C LYS A 119 17.87 -3.82 -12.97
N THR A 120 18.58 -4.84 -13.45
CA THR A 120 18.00 -5.89 -14.31
C THR A 120 16.81 -6.59 -13.63
N ALA A 121 16.90 -6.81 -12.31
CA ALA A 121 15.82 -7.42 -11.55
C ALA A 121 14.64 -6.47 -11.33
N ALA A 122 14.89 -5.18 -11.11
CA ALA A 122 13.86 -4.16 -11.04
C ALA A 122 13.06 -4.10 -12.35
N ASP A 123 13.74 -4.02 -13.49
CA ASP A 123 13.10 -4.00 -14.82
C ASP A 123 12.28 -5.27 -15.07
N SER A 124 12.79 -6.43 -14.63
CA SER A 124 12.08 -7.70 -14.71
C SER A 124 10.81 -7.72 -13.85
N ALA A 125 10.86 -7.16 -12.64
CA ALA A 125 9.70 -7.03 -11.76
C ALA A 125 8.66 -6.05 -12.33
N TYR A 126 9.10 -4.95 -12.94
CA TYR A 126 8.21 -4.01 -13.64
C TYR A 126 7.46 -4.67 -14.80
N SER A 127 8.17 -5.47 -15.60
CA SER A 127 7.55 -6.27 -16.66
C SER A 127 6.52 -7.25 -16.10
N ALA A 128 6.79 -7.86 -14.95
CA ALA A 128 5.83 -8.73 -14.26
C ALA A 128 4.57 -7.96 -13.85
N ALA A 129 4.76 -6.79 -13.22
CA ALA A 129 3.67 -5.91 -12.83
C ALA A 129 2.81 -5.53 -14.04
N SER A 130 3.41 -5.03 -15.12
CA SER A 130 2.71 -4.60 -16.34
C SER A 130 1.82 -5.67 -16.97
N THR A 131 2.13 -6.96 -16.77
CA THR A 131 1.33 -8.10 -17.25
C THR A 131 0.35 -8.65 -16.23
N ALA A 132 0.50 -8.27 -14.95
CA ALA A 132 -0.33 -8.71 -13.87
C ALA A 132 -1.57 -7.82 -13.78
N ASN A 133 -2.75 -8.44 -13.83
CA ASN A 133 -4.01 -7.71 -13.71
C ASN A 133 -4.27 -7.39 -12.22
N SER A 134 -5.08 -8.19 -11.53
CA SER A 134 -5.41 -7.97 -10.10
C SER A 134 -4.24 -8.14 -9.11
N ALA A 135 -3.05 -8.58 -9.54
CA ALA A 135 -1.86 -8.70 -8.67
C ALA A 135 -0.76 -7.67 -9.02
N TYR A 136 -1.07 -6.71 -9.89
CA TYR A 136 -0.18 -5.63 -10.32
C TYR A 136 0.56 -4.99 -9.14
N TYR A 137 -0.19 -4.54 -8.13
CA TYR A 137 0.33 -3.81 -6.98
C TYR A 137 1.39 -4.55 -6.16
N ALA A 138 1.32 -5.89 -6.09
CA ALA A 138 2.33 -6.68 -5.37
C ALA A 138 3.66 -6.74 -6.15
N ALA A 139 3.61 -6.89 -7.48
CA ALA A 139 4.80 -6.82 -8.31
C ALA A 139 5.37 -5.39 -8.38
N ASP A 140 4.50 -4.38 -8.41
CA ASP A 140 4.88 -2.97 -8.36
C ASP A 140 5.60 -2.62 -7.06
N ALA A 141 5.14 -3.14 -5.92
CA ALA A 141 5.81 -2.94 -4.65
C ALA A 141 7.27 -3.45 -4.68
N ALA A 142 7.50 -4.61 -5.29
CA ALA A 142 8.83 -5.19 -5.48
C ALA A 142 9.68 -4.40 -6.48
N TYR A 143 9.08 -3.95 -7.60
CA TYR A 143 9.73 -3.07 -8.56
C TYR A 143 10.20 -1.78 -7.90
N TYR A 144 9.30 -1.02 -7.27
CA TYR A 144 9.64 0.25 -6.64
C TYR A 144 10.63 0.10 -5.48
N ALA A 145 10.60 -1.03 -4.77
CA ALA A 145 11.61 -1.33 -3.75
C ALA A 145 13.01 -1.46 -4.37
N ALA A 146 13.13 -2.14 -5.51
CA ALA A 146 14.41 -2.32 -6.20
C ALA A 146 14.86 -1.06 -6.95
N ASP A 147 13.93 -0.38 -7.62
CA ASP A 147 14.14 0.88 -8.33
C ASP A 147 14.66 2.00 -7.42
N PHE A 148 14.16 2.04 -6.18
CA PHE A 148 14.64 2.97 -5.17
C PHE A 148 16.13 2.83 -4.89
N VAL A 149 16.65 1.60 -4.88
CA VAL A 149 18.08 1.34 -4.71
C VAL A 149 18.88 1.80 -5.92
N VAL A 150 18.34 1.59 -7.13
CA VAL A 150 19.02 1.86 -8.40
C VAL A 150 19.18 3.35 -8.67
N TYR A 151 18.11 4.12 -8.51
CA TYR A 151 18.11 5.54 -8.91
C TYR A 151 18.23 6.49 -7.72
N SER A 152 18.21 5.99 -6.48
CA SER A 152 18.17 6.80 -5.25
C SER A 152 17.09 7.89 -5.29
N ALA A 153 16.05 7.68 -6.11
CA ALA A 153 14.99 8.65 -6.29
C ALA A 153 14.09 8.57 -5.06
N ALA A 154 14.08 9.63 -4.27
CA ALA A 154 13.29 9.74 -3.05
C ALA A 154 11.79 9.32 -3.24
N HIS A 155 11.24 9.39 -4.46
CA HIS A 155 9.88 8.92 -4.75
C HIS A 155 9.69 7.39 -4.70
N SER A 156 10.71 6.57 -4.99
CA SER A 156 10.52 5.13 -5.19
C SER A 156 10.26 4.37 -3.87
N ALA A 157 10.79 4.82 -2.73
CA ALA A 157 10.49 4.22 -1.42
C ALA A 157 9.01 4.38 -1.03
N VAL A 158 8.44 5.57 -1.26
CA VAL A 158 7.03 5.85 -1.01
C VAL A 158 6.16 4.98 -1.91
N ASN A 159 6.48 4.92 -3.20
CA ASN A 159 5.70 4.13 -4.17
C ASN A 159 5.69 2.64 -3.82
N SER A 160 6.80 2.08 -3.34
CA SER A 160 6.84 0.67 -2.88
C SER A 160 5.83 0.42 -1.75
N VAL A 161 5.80 1.30 -0.75
CA VAL A 161 4.90 1.19 0.40
C VAL A 161 3.45 1.36 0.00
N TYR A 162 3.14 2.37 -0.82
CA TYR A 162 1.79 2.60 -1.30
C TYR A 162 1.30 1.46 -2.19
N SER A 163 2.14 0.92 -3.09
CA SER A 163 1.79 -0.24 -3.90
C SER A 163 1.52 -1.47 -3.04
N ALA A 164 2.31 -1.73 -2.00
CA ALA A 164 2.00 -2.82 -1.06
C ALA A 164 0.67 -2.60 -0.33
N ALA A 165 0.40 -1.36 0.09
CA ALA A 165 -0.89 -1.00 0.69
C ALA A 165 -2.05 -1.28 -0.28
N TYR A 166 -1.97 -0.82 -1.54
CA TYR A 166 -3.01 -1.06 -2.55
C TYR A 166 -3.16 -2.53 -2.94
N SER A 167 -2.10 -3.34 -2.86
CA SER A 167 -2.17 -4.77 -3.11
C SER A 167 -3.08 -5.49 -2.11
N ALA A 168 -2.94 -5.16 -0.82
CA ALA A 168 -3.82 -5.70 0.21
C ALA A 168 -5.30 -5.30 -0.02
N TYR A 169 -5.53 -4.09 -0.51
CA TYR A 169 -6.89 -3.58 -0.77
C TYR A 169 -7.55 -4.24 -1.96
N SER A 170 -6.82 -4.40 -3.07
CA SER A 170 -7.34 -5.06 -4.25
C SER A 170 -7.70 -6.53 -3.98
N ALA A 171 -6.94 -7.21 -3.13
CA ALA A 171 -7.27 -8.56 -2.68
C ALA A 171 -8.59 -8.60 -1.89
N ALA A 172 -8.83 -7.64 -1.00
CA ALA A 172 -10.08 -7.53 -0.25
C ALA A 172 -11.28 -7.18 -1.15
N ASP A 173 -11.10 -6.24 -2.08
CA ASP A 173 -12.14 -5.79 -3.01
C ASP A 173 -12.59 -6.88 -4.00
N PHE A 174 -11.66 -7.74 -4.45
CA PHE A 174 -12.00 -8.88 -5.31
C PHE A 174 -12.93 -9.90 -4.62
N VAL A 175 -12.71 -10.18 -3.33
CA VAL A 175 -13.57 -11.07 -2.53
C VAL A 175 -14.99 -10.50 -2.43
N VAL A 176 -15.11 -9.18 -2.34
CA VAL A 176 -16.39 -8.45 -2.29
C VAL A 176 -17.14 -8.55 -3.60
N TYR A 177 -16.50 -8.16 -4.71
CA TYR A 177 -17.16 -8.15 -6.02
C TYR A 177 -17.63 -9.54 -6.43
N SER A 178 -16.84 -10.58 -6.11
CA SER A 178 -17.22 -11.97 -6.39
C SER A 178 -18.39 -12.47 -5.54
N ALA A 179 -18.43 -12.14 -4.24
CA ALA A 179 -19.55 -12.48 -3.36
C ALA A 179 -20.85 -11.74 -3.74
N ALA A 180 -20.76 -10.43 -4.04
CA ALA A 180 -21.91 -9.63 -4.47
C ALA A 180 -22.49 -10.10 -5.80
N ASN A 181 -21.64 -10.38 -6.80
CA ASN A 181 -22.07 -10.95 -8.08
C ASN A 181 -22.71 -12.32 -7.91
N SER A 182 -22.18 -13.16 -7.02
CA SER A 182 -22.77 -14.48 -6.72
C SER A 182 -24.18 -14.35 -6.12
N ALA A 183 -24.38 -13.40 -5.21
CA ALA A 183 -25.70 -13.12 -4.64
C ALA A 183 -26.70 -12.66 -5.72
N VAL A 184 -26.32 -11.71 -6.59
CA VAL A 184 -27.16 -11.24 -7.70
C VAL A 184 -27.49 -12.37 -8.69
N ASN A 185 -26.50 -13.18 -9.06
CA ASN A 185 -26.69 -14.33 -9.95
C ASN A 185 -27.64 -15.37 -9.35
N SER A 186 -27.53 -15.65 -8.05
CA SER A 186 -28.44 -16.57 -7.35
C SER A 186 -29.89 -16.10 -7.43
N VAL A 187 -30.13 -14.79 -7.30
CA VAL A 187 -31.46 -14.17 -7.38
C VAL A 187 -31.99 -14.22 -8.82
N TYR A 188 -31.17 -13.90 -9.81
CA TYR A 188 -31.56 -14.01 -11.22
C TYR A 188 -31.96 -15.45 -11.56
N SER A 189 -31.23 -16.45 -11.07
CA SER A 189 -31.58 -17.85 -11.28
C SER A 189 -32.90 -18.24 -10.61
N ALA A 190 -33.15 -17.75 -9.39
CA ALA A 190 -34.42 -17.93 -8.68
C ALA A 190 -35.58 -17.22 -9.41
N TYR A 191 -35.36 -16.03 -9.95
CA TYR A 191 -36.33 -15.28 -10.74
C TYR A 191 -36.74 -16.04 -12.00
N TYR A 192 -35.79 -16.53 -12.81
CA TYR A 192 -36.12 -17.32 -14.00
C TYR A 192 -36.84 -18.62 -13.67
N SER A 193 -36.54 -19.22 -12.51
CA SER A 193 -37.23 -20.43 -12.02
C SER A 193 -38.64 -20.14 -11.49
N ALA A 194 -38.84 -19.01 -10.81
CA ALA A 194 -40.11 -18.56 -10.24
C ALA A 194 -41.06 -17.94 -11.28
N ALA A 195 -40.51 -17.27 -12.31
CA ALA A 195 -41.26 -16.77 -13.46
C ALA A 195 -41.94 -17.93 -14.24
N HIS A 196 -41.42 -19.15 -14.11
CA HIS A 196 -42.06 -20.36 -14.62
C HIS A 196 -43.19 -20.90 -13.72
N SER A 197 -43.30 -20.46 -12.44
CA SER A 197 -44.12 -21.14 -11.43
C SER A 197 -45.11 -20.30 -10.62
N ALA A 198 -45.00 -18.97 -10.46
CA ALA A 198 -46.07 -18.12 -9.87
C ALA A 198 -45.80 -16.60 -9.98
N TYR A 199 -46.81 -15.82 -10.35
CA TYR A 199 -46.69 -14.43 -10.83
C TYR A 199 -46.72 -13.32 -9.74
N LEU A 200 -45.86 -12.30 -9.92
CA LEU A 200 -45.75 -10.96 -9.31
C LEU A 200 -45.53 -10.78 -7.79
N ALA A 201 -46.36 -11.33 -6.90
CA ALA A 201 -46.23 -11.03 -5.47
C ALA A 201 -45.01 -11.69 -4.83
N ALA A 202 -44.73 -12.95 -5.19
CA ALA A 202 -43.50 -13.64 -4.83
C ALA A 202 -42.25 -12.94 -5.42
N SER A 203 -42.38 -12.30 -6.60
CA SER A 203 -41.24 -11.62 -7.23
C SER A 203 -40.86 -10.30 -6.57
N PHE A 204 -41.81 -9.53 -6.00
CA PHE A 204 -41.47 -8.33 -5.24
C PHE A 204 -40.75 -8.66 -3.93
N ALA A 205 -41.25 -9.66 -3.19
CA ALA A 205 -40.60 -10.12 -1.97
C ALA A 205 -39.19 -10.69 -2.26
N ALA A 206 -39.04 -11.50 -3.32
CA ALA A 206 -37.75 -12.03 -3.74
C ALA A 206 -36.77 -10.92 -4.17
N ASN A 207 -37.24 -9.92 -4.93
CA ASN A 207 -36.41 -8.79 -5.36
C ASN A 207 -36.01 -7.88 -4.18
N SER A 208 -36.91 -7.65 -3.22
CA SER A 208 -36.61 -6.89 -2.01
C SER A 208 -35.59 -7.62 -1.11
N ALA A 209 -35.73 -8.94 -0.95
CA ALA A 209 -34.77 -9.75 -0.20
C ALA A 209 -33.39 -9.77 -0.88
N ALA A 210 -33.35 -9.89 -2.21
CA ALA A 210 -32.14 -9.81 -3.01
C ALA A 210 -31.42 -8.47 -2.88
N HIS A 211 -32.16 -7.37 -3.02
CA HIS A 211 -31.61 -6.03 -2.89
C HIS A 211 -31.07 -5.79 -1.47
N SER A 212 -31.79 -6.26 -0.45
CA SER A 212 -31.34 -6.20 0.95
C SER A 212 -30.06 -7.00 1.17
N ALA A 213 -29.96 -8.21 0.60
CA ALA A 213 -28.75 -9.03 0.67
C ALA A 213 -27.56 -8.38 -0.05
N TYR A 214 -27.79 -7.75 -1.22
CA TYR A 214 -26.78 -6.96 -1.93
C TYR A 214 -26.27 -5.80 -1.07
N LEU A 215 -27.17 -5.00 -0.49
CA LEU A 215 -26.79 -3.87 0.36
C LEU A 215 -26.01 -4.32 1.60
N ALA A 216 -26.43 -5.42 2.23
CA ALA A 216 -25.73 -6.00 3.37
C ALA A 216 -24.33 -6.49 2.99
N ALA A 217 -24.20 -7.21 1.88
CA ALA A 217 -22.91 -7.67 1.36
C ALA A 217 -21.99 -6.50 1.01
N ASN A 218 -22.52 -5.46 0.33
CA ASN A 218 -21.78 -4.27 -0.05
C ASN A 218 -21.34 -3.43 1.17
N SER A 219 -22.16 -3.34 2.21
CA SER A 219 -21.80 -2.64 3.45
C SER A 219 -20.71 -3.38 4.22
N ALA A 220 -20.88 -4.68 4.45
CA ALA A 220 -19.89 -5.51 5.14
C ALA A 220 -18.53 -5.51 4.42
N ALA A 221 -18.58 -5.54 3.10
CA ALA A 221 -17.44 -5.37 2.22
C ALA A 221 -16.71 -4.04 2.38
N HIS A 222 -17.47 -2.93 2.38
CA HIS A 222 -16.89 -1.59 2.54
C HIS A 222 -16.21 -1.46 3.91
N SER A 223 -16.80 -2.04 4.96
CA SER A 223 -16.17 -2.14 6.28
C SER A 223 -14.89 -2.99 6.23
N ALA A 224 -14.92 -4.18 5.61
CA ALA A 224 -13.75 -5.04 5.47
C ALA A 224 -12.61 -4.36 4.68
N TYR A 225 -12.94 -3.60 3.65
CA TYR A 225 -11.99 -2.79 2.89
C TYR A 225 -11.26 -1.77 3.77
N TYR A 226 -11.99 -1.01 4.60
CA TYR A 226 -11.35 -0.05 5.51
C TYR A 226 -10.59 -0.71 6.66
N SER A 227 -11.05 -1.88 7.14
CA SER A 227 -10.31 -2.68 8.12
C SER A 227 -8.99 -3.17 7.55
N ALA A 228 -9.01 -3.83 6.37
CA ALA A 228 -7.80 -4.25 5.67
C ALA A 228 -6.86 -3.07 5.37
N LYS A 229 -7.45 -1.88 5.10
CA LYS A 229 -6.72 -0.62 4.99
C LYS A 229 -5.94 -0.28 6.24
N LYS A 230 -6.60 -0.28 7.37
CA LYS A 230 -5.96 0.02 8.65
C LYS A 230 -4.90 -1.02 9.00
N ASP A 231 -5.26 -2.30 8.94
CA ASP A 231 -4.37 -3.41 9.31
C ASP A 231 -3.08 -3.37 8.49
N LYS A 232 -3.16 -3.03 7.19
CA LYS A 232 -1.96 -2.95 6.36
C LYS A 232 -1.05 -1.78 6.72
N TRP A 233 -1.61 -0.62 7.08
CA TRP A 233 -0.80 0.52 7.56
C TRP A 233 -0.15 0.21 8.91
N ASP A 234 -0.86 -0.46 9.82
CA ASP A 234 -0.33 -0.89 11.11
C ASP A 234 0.81 -1.92 10.92
N GLU A 235 0.69 -2.84 9.97
CA GLU A 235 1.76 -3.77 9.59
C GLU A 235 3.00 -3.03 9.04
N ILE A 236 2.80 -2.09 8.12
CA ILE A 236 3.89 -1.27 7.55
C ILE A 236 4.61 -0.48 8.65
N GLU A 237 3.88 0.09 9.60
CA GLU A 237 4.46 0.75 10.76
C GLU A 237 5.31 -0.21 11.59
N GLY A 238 4.79 -1.41 11.86
CA GLY A 238 5.52 -2.48 12.53
C GLY A 238 6.81 -2.89 11.81
N ILE A 239 6.80 -2.97 10.47
CA ILE A 239 8.01 -3.24 9.68
C ILE A 239 9.00 -2.07 9.83
N LEU A 240 8.56 -0.83 9.66
CA LEU A 240 9.42 0.35 9.78
C LEU A 240 10.11 0.41 11.15
N MET A 241 9.36 0.13 12.22
CA MET A 241 9.89 0.19 13.60
C MET A 241 11.05 -0.78 13.86
N LYS A 242 11.14 -1.91 13.14
CA LYS A 242 12.30 -2.84 13.19
C LYS A 242 13.59 -2.17 12.73
N TYR A 243 13.50 -1.24 11.79
CA TYR A 243 14.63 -0.52 11.21
C TYR A 243 14.96 0.78 11.95
N LEU A 244 14.16 1.15 12.94
CA LEU A 244 14.33 2.34 13.78
C LEU A 244 14.79 2.04 15.21
N THR A 245 14.94 0.75 15.56
CA THR A 245 15.31 0.26 16.89
C THR A 245 16.73 -0.30 16.97
N CYS A 246 17.46 -0.29 15.85
CA CYS A 246 18.89 -0.55 15.78
C CYS A 246 19.70 0.75 15.87
#